data_AF-A0A833RUP4-F1
#
_entry.id   AF-A0A833RUP4-F1
#
_cell.length_a   1.000
_cell.length_b   1.000
_cell.length_c   1.000
_cell.angle_alpha   90.00
_cell.angle_beta   90.00
_cell.angle_gamma   90.00
#
_symmetry.space_group_name_H-M   'P 1'
#
loop_
_entity.id
_entity.type
_entity.pdbx_description
1 polymer ?
#
loop_
_entity_poly.entity_id
_entity_poly.type
_entity_poly.pdbx_seq_one_letter_code
_entity_poly.pdbx_strand_id
1 'polypeptide(L)'
;MKQPLASTQPYVPLRLRRTQKPYEAEIGIEHLSFGTLHLTSFYTVLYSISNHNPTCWSSTEKFLITNNFLCEISNMENNGDVQMTAEDDVQEEEEVTAQSVLLAIEEAWLNEKFAPEILPHRSDLVDCMLQQITHMEENMKRLDKEDLRLMIHRMELDRIKYVITNYLRARLEKIEKYTIHILSQEATRSSEECYLTVAELQFAKEFLANIEMLFKTIALQHMPGNFQTFEVDTLTVKPNLQAYVFLRANDRINGIIVPGSMDEEIDLEPGSQHIIQYSAVADLVKSGAVKLI
;
A
#
# COMPACT_ATOMS: atom_id res chain seq x y z
N MET A 1 69.75 22.82 -10.63
CA MET A 1 68.72 23.83 -10.29
C MET A 1 67.44 23.07 -9.97
N LYS A 2 67.24 22.67 -8.69
CA LYS A 2 66.24 23.20 -7.74
C LYS A 2 64.81 23.33 -8.32
N GLN A 3 63.90 22.50 -7.79
CA GLN A 3 62.44 22.51 -7.96
C GLN A 3 61.79 23.81 -7.42
N PRO A 4 60.47 24.03 -7.61
CA PRO A 4 59.50 23.56 -6.58
C PRO A 4 58.19 22.99 -7.18
N LEU A 5 57.68 21.84 -6.69
CA LEU A 5 56.64 21.71 -5.66
C LEU A 5 55.42 22.63 -5.86
N ALA A 6 54.38 22.08 -6.51
CA ALA A 6 53.02 22.62 -6.44
C ALA A 6 52.23 21.85 -5.37
N SER A 7 51.60 22.65 -4.51
CA SER A 7 50.98 22.34 -3.24
C SER A 7 49.74 21.44 -3.31
N THR A 8 49.74 20.42 -2.47
CA THR A 8 48.56 19.68 -2.00
C THR A 8 47.60 20.63 -1.29
N GLN A 9 46.38 20.80 -1.80
CA GLN A 9 45.31 21.48 -1.06
C GLN A 9 44.65 20.50 -0.07
N PRO A 10 44.35 20.92 1.17
CA PRO A 10 43.69 20.06 2.14
C PRO A 10 42.19 19.91 1.84
N TYR A 11 41.72 18.66 1.87
CA TYR A 11 40.32 18.27 1.79
C TYR A 11 39.57 18.82 3.02
N VAL A 12 38.59 19.71 2.80
CA VAL A 12 37.72 20.24 3.86
C VAL A 12 36.44 19.40 3.90
N PRO A 13 36.11 18.73 5.02
CA PRO A 13 34.88 17.96 5.12
C PRO A 13 33.67 18.88 5.28
N LEU A 14 32.71 18.81 4.35
CA LEU A 14 31.41 19.48 4.44
C LEU A 14 30.55 18.83 5.53
N ARG A 15 30.55 19.40 6.73
CA ARG A 15 29.54 19.16 7.78
C ARG A 15 28.24 19.88 7.39
N LEU A 16 27.25 19.16 6.88
CA LEU A 16 25.88 19.66 6.80
C LEU A 16 25.25 19.65 8.20
N ARG A 17 25.27 20.81 8.87
CA ARG A 17 24.46 21.06 10.07
C ARG A 17 22.98 21.06 9.67
N ARG A 18 22.20 20.15 10.26
CA ARG A 18 20.74 20.24 10.31
C ARG A 18 20.33 21.55 10.98
N THR A 19 19.74 22.47 10.24
CA THR A 19 18.96 23.57 10.81
C THR A 19 17.48 23.21 10.68
N GLN A 20 16.88 22.78 11.77
CA GLN A 20 15.43 22.77 11.95
C GLN A 20 14.95 24.22 11.92
N LYS A 21 13.95 24.52 11.10
CA LYS A 21 13.04 25.64 11.32
C LYS A 21 11.60 25.11 11.21
N PRO A 22 10.75 25.34 12.21
CA PRO A 22 9.34 25.03 12.13
C PRO A 22 8.64 26.15 11.35
N TYR A 23 7.75 25.79 10.44
CA TYR A 23 6.78 26.70 9.86
C TYR A 23 5.41 26.35 10.46
N GLU A 24 5.04 27.08 11.50
CA GLU A 24 3.66 27.21 11.94
C GLU A 24 2.96 28.12 10.93
N ALA A 25 1.95 27.58 10.23
CA ALA A 25 0.99 28.37 9.49
C ALA A 25 -0.37 28.12 10.13
N GLU A 26 -0.76 29.04 11.02
CA GLU A 26 -2.14 29.16 11.48
C GLU A 26 -3.00 29.61 10.28
N ILE A 27 -3.97 28.78 9.88
CA ILE A 27 -5.06 29.19 9.01
C ILE A 27 -6.35 29.03 9.80
N GLY A 28 -6.99 30.16 10.07
CA GLY A 28 -8.26 30.25 10.78
C GLY A 28 -9.37 29.50 10.04
N ILE A 29 -10.08 28.66 10.77
CA ILE A 29 -11.29 27.97 10.30
C ILE A 29 -12.48 28.88 10.62
N GLU A 30 -12.93 29.66 9.64
CA GLU A 30 -14.28 30.23 9.68
C GLU A 30 -15.23 29.38 8.84
N HIS A 31 -16.17 28.77 9.56
CA HIS A 31 -17.48 28.26 9.18
C HIS A 31 -17.88 28.30 7.69
N LEU A 32 -17.83 27.13 7.04
CA LEU A 32 -18.67 26.82 5.89
C LEU A 32 -19.44 25.52 6.16
N SER A 33 -20.73 25.70 6.40
CA SER A 33 -21.72 24.63 6.58
C SER A 33 -21.96 23.91 5.25
N PHE A 34 -21.50 22.67 5.13
CA PHE A 34 -21.91 21.75 4.06
C PHE A 34 -22.25 20.37 4.64
N GLY A 35 -23.50 19.96 4.44
CA GLY A 35 -24.00 18.65 4.83
C GLY A 35 -23.35 17.56 3.99
N THR A 36 -22.57 16.70 4.63
CA THR A 36 -22.00 15.49 4.01
C THR A 36 -21.82 14.43 5.10
N LEU A 37 -22.75 13.48 5.19
CA LEU A 37 -22.79 12.48 6.27
C LEU A 37 -22.07 11.15 5.95
N HIS A 38 -21.33 11.04 4.83
CA HIS A 38 -20.63 9.78 4.50
C HIS A 38 -19.10 9.88 4.38
N LEU A 39 -18.56 11.04 3.97
CA LEU A 39 -17.10 11.25 3.86
C LEU A 39 -16.43 11.66 5.18
N THR A 40 -17.18 12.24 6.11
CA THR A 40 -16.66 12.64 7.43
C THR A 40 -16.31 11.44 8.31
N SER A 41 -17.00 10.30 8.14
CA SER A 41 -16.69 9.08 8.91
C SER A 41 -15.31 8.50 8.53
N PHE A 42 -14.99 8.46 7.23
CA PHE A 42 -13.70 7.97 6.72
C PHE A 42 -12.53 8.86 7.14
N TYR A 43 -12.66 10.18 6.99
CA TYR A 43 -11.61 11.12 7.41
C TYR A 43 -11.46 11.20 8.94
N THR A 44 -12.54 11.08 9.72
CA THR A 44 -12.46 11.09 11.19
C THR A 44 -11.78 9.83 11.73
N VAL A 45 -12.04 8.66 11.13
CA VAL A 45 -11.35 7.40 11.47
C VAL A 45 -9.86 7.48 11.12
N LEU A 46 -9.51 8.05 9.95
CA LEU A 46 -8.12 8.23 9.55
C LEU A 46 -7.37 9.26 10.42
N TYR A 47 -8.04 10.33 10.85
CA TYR A 47 -7.48 11.39 11.71
C TYR A 47 -7.31 10.93 13.18
N SER A 48 -8.24 10.13 13.72
CA SER A 48 -8.12 9.57 15.07
C SER A 48 -6.98 8.56 15.22
N ILE A 49 -6.62 7.82 14.16
CA ILE A 49 -5.48 6.89 14.17
C ILE A 49 -4.14 7.63 14.16
N SER A 50 -4.08 8.86 13.64
CA SER A 50 -2.84 9.66 13.58
C SER A 50 -2.39 10.24 14.94
N ASN A 51 -3.24 10.20 15.97
CA ASN A 51 -2.97 10.82 17.28
C ASN A 51 -2.62 9.81 18.39
N HIS A 52 -2.46 8.53 18.09
CA HIS A 52 -1.79 7.59 18.98
C HIS A 52 -0.43 7.22 18.40
N ASN A 53 0.59 7.81 19.02
CA ASN A 53 1.99 7.62 18.73
C ASN A 53 2.51 6.42 19.55
N PRO A 54 2.86 5.26 18.97
CA PRO A 54 3.67 4.27 19.66
C PRO A 54 5.10 4.43 19.13
N THR A 55 5.81 5.44 19.61
CA THR A 55 7.26 5.46 19.49
C THR A 55 7.84 4.28 20.26
N CYS A 56 8.72 3.53 19.59
CA CYS A 56 9.64 2.54 20.14
C CYS A 56 9.09 1.11 20.33
N TRP A 57 9.10 0.33 19.25
CA TRP A 57 9.30 -1.12 19.34
C TRP A 57 10.44 -1.49 18.41
N SER A 58 11.51 -2.06 18.99
CA SER A 58 12.67 -2.52 18.23
C SER A 58 12.30 -3.74 17.38
N SER A 59 12.91 -3.86 16.19
CA SER A 59 12.57 -4.82 15.12
C SER A 59 12.58 -6.31 15.53
N THR A 60 13.00 -6.64 16.75
CA THR A 60 13.08 -8.01 17.26
C THR A 60 11.89 -8.48 18.11
N GLU A 61 10.96 -7.60 18.49
CA GLU A 61 9.76 -8.00 19.28
C GLU A 61 8.52 -8.33 18.43
N LYS A 62 8.55 -8.04 17.12
CA LYS A 62 7.45 -8.38 16.18
C LYS A 62 7.37 -9.87 15.81
N PHE A 63 8.41 -10.65 16.12
CA PHE A 63 8.55 -12.02 15.61
C PHE A 63 7.99 -13.12 16.54
N LEU A 64 7.75 -12.82 17.82
CA LEU A 64 7.39 -13.84 18.82
C LEU A 64 5.90 -13.90 19.18
N ILE A 65 5.08 -12.94 18.76
CA ILE A 65 3.63 -12.94 19.04
C ILE A 65 2.83 -13.60 17.90
N THR A 66 3.42 -13.76 16.71
CA THR A 66 2.69 -14.09 15.48
C THR A 66 2.47 -15.58 15.21
N ASN A 67 3.21 -16.50 15.83
CA ASN A 67 3.19 -17.90 15.38
C ASN A 67 2.48 -18.92 16.30
N ASN A 68 2.06 -18.54 17.51
CA ASN A 68 1.48 -19.52 18.45
C ASN A 68 0.02 -19.28 18.86
N PHE A 69 -0.63 -18.17 18.46
CA PHE A 69 -1.96 -17.84 18.99
C PHE A 69 -3.13 -18.25 18.07
N LEU A 70 -2.88 -18.58 16.80
CA LEU A 70 -3.94 -18.94 15.85
C LEU A 70 -4.23 -20.45 15.78
N CYS A 71 -3.37 -21.31 16.33
CA CYS A 71 -3.64 -22.75 16.49
C CYS A 71 -4.66 -23.05 17.60
N GLU A 72 -4.90 -22.14 18.54
CA GLU A 72 -5.91 -22.35 19.60
C GLU A 72 -7.33 -21.93 19.19
N ILE A 73 -7.49 -21.17 18.09
CA ILE A 73 -8.81 -20.76 17.60
C ILE A 73 -9.45 -21.85 16.73
N SER A 74 -8.67 -22.62 15.96
CA SER A 74 -9.20 -23.74 15.14
C SER A 74 -9.60 -24.97 15.96
N ASN A 75 -9.14 -25.10 17.21
CA ASN A 75 -9.37 -26.28 18.03
C ASN A 75 -10.64 -26.23 18.91
N MET A 76 -11.49 -25.21 18.77
CA MET A 76 -12.77 -25.14 19.51
C MET A 76 -14.04 -25.38 18.66
N GLU A 77 -13.91 -25.66 17.37
CA GLU A 77 -15.08 -25.93 16.49
C GLU A 77 -15.28 -27.40 16.11
N ASN A 78 -14.44 -28.33 16.58
CA ASN A 78 -14.57 -29.74 16.19
C ASN A 78 -15.09 -30.60 17.36
N ASN A 79 -16.40 -30.51 17.60
CA ASN A 79 -17.13 -31.54 18.36
C ASN A 79 -18.60 -31.59 17.91
N GLY A 80 -18.86 -32.39 16.87
CA GLY A 80 -20.19 -32.60 16.33
C GLY A 80 -20.21 -33.72 15.28
N ASP A 81 -20.26 -34.95 15.78
CA ASP A 81 -20.68 -36.23 15.17
C ASP A 81 -20.73 -36.40 13.63
N VAL A 82 -19.99 -37.44 13.21
CA VAL A 82 -19.95 -38.05 11.88
C VAL A 82 -21.28 -38.72 11.51
N GLN A 83 -21.78 -38.49 10.30
CA GLN A 83 -22.58 -39.49 9.57
C GLN A 83 -22.30 -39.44 8.06
N MET A 84 -21.80 -40.57 7.54
CA MET A 84 -21.43 -40.82 6.14
C MET A 84 -22.65 -41.02 5.24
N THR A 85 -22.66 -40.43 4.03
CA THR A 85 -23.12 -41.07 2.78
C THR A 85 -22.71 -40.30 1.51
N ALA A 86 -22.16 -41.07 0.57
CA ALA A 86 -22.21 -40.99 -0.91
C ALA A 86 -21.42 -39.90 -1.67
N GLU A 87 -20.49 -40.43 -2.47
CA GLU A 87 -19.64 -39.88 -3.53
C GLU A 87 -20.34 -38.90 -4.49
N ASP A 88 -19.73 -37.72 -4.72
CA ASP A 88 -19.71 -36.99 -6.00
C ASP A 88 -18.63 -35.87 -5.95
N ASP A 89 -17.81 -35.79 -7.00
CA ASP A 89 -16.74 -34.83 -7.36
C ASP A 89 -16.32 -33.74 -6.34
N VAL A 90 -15.23 -33.99 -5.62
CA VAL A 90 -14.54 -32.98 -4.80
C VAL A 90 -13.68 -32.10 -5.71
N GLN A 91 -14.23 -30.97 -6.14
CA GLN A 91 -13.39 -29.77 -6.30
C GLN A 91 -12.86 -29.47 -4.90
N GLU A 92 -11.55 -29.51 -4.72
CA GLU A 92 -10.91 -29.00 -3.50
C GLU A 92 -11.24 -27.51 -3.40
N GLU A 93 -12.37 -27.17 -2.78
CA GLU A 93 -12.59 -25.85 -2.20
C GLU A 93 -11.50 -25.69 -1.14
N GLU A 94 -10.35 -25.11 -1.53
CA GLU A 94 -9.35 -24.67 -0.56
C GLU A 94 -10.05 -23.75 0.43
N GLU A 95 -10.30 -24.25 1.64
CA GLU A 95 -10.83 -23.46 2.74
C GLU A 95 -9.84 -22.32 3.00
N VAL A 96 -10.13 -21.14 2.47
CA VAL A 96 -9.29 -19.96 2.66
C VAL A 96 -9.44 -19.52 4.11
N THR A 97 -8.53 -20.01 4.95
CA THR A 97 -8.47 -19.65 6.37
C THR A 97 -8.25 -18.14 6.54
N ALA A 98 -8.78 -17.54 7.62
CA ALA A 98 -8.58 -16.11 7.89
C ALA A 98 -7.08 -15.71 7.97
N GLN A 99 -6.23 -16.66 8.36
CA GLN A 99 -4.79 -16.51 8.45
C GLN A 99 -4.14 -16.41 7.07
N SER A 100 -4.56 -17.21 6.09
CA SER A 100 -4.02 -17.11 4.74
C SER A 100 -4.42 -15.79 4.08
N VAL A 101 -5.65 -15.31 4.30
CA VAL A 101 -6.08 -13.99 3.81
C VAL A 101 -5.24 -12.86 4.44
N LEU A 102 -4.95 -12.96 5.74
CA LEU A 102 -4.13 -11.95 6.43
C LEU A 102 -2.69 -11.90 5.87
N LEU A 103 -2.08 -13.05 5.58
CA LEU A 103 -0.76 -13.09 4.96
C LEU A 103 -0.79 -12.53 3.53
N ALA A 104 -1.83 -12.85 2.77
CA ALA A 104 -2.00 -12.35 1.41
C ALA A 104 -2.15 -10.82 1.35
N ILE A 105 -2.90 -10.22 2.30
CA ILE A 105 -3.04 -8.75 2.36
C ILE A 105 -1.77 -8.06 2.87
N GLU A 106 -1.01 -8.69 3.76
CA GLU A 106 0.31 -8.21 4.17
C GLU A 106 1.29 -8.20 2.98
N GLU A 107 1.28 -9.24 2.15
CA GLU A 107 2.08 -9.31 0.93
C GLU A 107 1.63 -8.27 -0.10
N ALA A 108 0.33 -8.13 -0.34
CA ALA A 108 -0.22 -7.11 -1.23
C ALA A 108 0.17 -5.69 -0.75
N TRP A 109 0.17 -5.45 0.55
CA TRP A 109 0.64 -4.19 1.14
C TRP A 109 2.12 -3.92 0.89
N LEU A 110 2.99 -4.91 1.09
CA LEU A 110 4.43 -4.75 0.82
C LEU A 110 4.67 -4.49 -0.66
N ASN A 111 4.02 -5.25 -1.54
CA ASN A 111 4.11 -5.07 -2.98
C ASN A 111 3.64 -3.67 -3.40
N GLU A 112 2.51 -3.20 -2.86
CA GLU A 112 2.03 -1.84 -3.12
C GLU A 112 3.01 -0.78 -2.58
N LYS A 113 3.63 -0.99 -1.42
CA LYS A 113 4.57 -0.02 -0.86
C LYS A 113 5.85 0.15 -1.70
N PHE A 114 6.37 -0.94 -2.25
CA PHE A 114 7.66 -0.94 -2.96
C PHE A 114 7.53 -0.85 -4.49
N ALA A 115 6.34 -1.07 -5.05
CA ALA A 115 6.11 -0.86 -6.48
C ALA A 115 6.08 0.64 -6.81
N PRO A 116 6.75 1.08 -7.90
CA PRO A 116 6.70 2.47 -8.35
C PRO A 116 5.37 2.84 -9.03
N GLU A 117 4.62 1.86 -9.54
CA GLU A 117 3.29 2.03 -10.13
C GLU A 117 2.18 1.52 -9.21
N ILE A 118 0.93 1.85 -9.53
CA ILE A 118 -0.26 1.32 -8.84
C ILE A 118 -0.51 -0.14 -9.29
N LEU A 119 -0.70 -1.04 -8.33
CA LEU A 119 -0.97 -2.45 -8.60
C LEU A 119 -2.49 -2.73 -8.71
N PRO A 120 -2.91 -3.90 -9.23
CA PRO A 120 -4.30 -4.32 -9.23
C PRO A 120 -4.88 -4.37 -7.80
N HIS A 121 -6.06 -3.80 -7.60
CA HIS A 121 -6.70 -3.80 -6.28
C HIS A 121 -7.18 -5.21 -5.88
N ARG A 122 -6.80 -5.65 -4.67
CA ARG A 122 -7.30 -6.89 -4.04
C ARG A 122 -8.54 -6.62 -3.18
N SER A 123 -9.68 -6.34 -3.81
CA SER A 123 -10.94 -6.01 -3.09
C SER A 123 -11.50 -7.19 -2.32
N ASP A 124 -11.39 -8.37 -2.90
CA ASP A 124 -11.70 -9.66 -2.28
C ASP A 124 -11.06 -9.82 -0.89
N LEU A 125 -9.74 -9.60 -0.79
CA LEU A 125 -9.00 -9.73 0.46
C LEU A 125 -9.41 -8.65 1.48
N VAL A 126 -9.58 -7.41 1.02
CA VAL A 126 -9.99 -6.29 1.88
C VAL A 126 -11.40 -6.52 2.44
N ASP A 127 -12.36 -6.89 1.60
CA ASP A 127 -13.74 -7.11 2.00
C ASP A 127 -13.85 -8.30 2.96
N CYS A 128 -13.13 -9.38 2.68
CA CYS A 128 -13.03 -10.53 3.60
C CYS A 128 -12.51 -10.10 4.98
N MET A 129 -11.41 -9.34 5.04
CA MET A 129 -10.84 -8.89 6.31
C MET A 129 -11.72 -7.89 7.05
N LEU A 130 -12.45 -7.02 6.35
CA LEU A 130 -13.43 -6.11 6.97
C LEU A 130 -14.61 -6.88 7.59
N GLN A 131 -15.07 -7.95 6.94
CA GLN A 131 -16.08 -8.84 7.51
C GLN A 131 -15.56 -9.54 8.76
N GLN A 132 -14.33 -10.07 8.72
CA GLN A 132 -13.70 -10.71 9.89
C GLN A 132 -13.53 -9.74 11.07
N ILE A 133 -13.11 -8.49 10.81
CA ILE A 133 -13.05 -7.44 11.83
C ILE A 133 -14.43 -7.23 12.46
N THR A 134 -15.48 -7.10 11.65
CA THR A 134 -16.85 -6.87 12.13
C THR A 134 -17.32 -8.01 13.04
N HIS A 135 -17.11 -9.26 12.61
CA HIS A 135 -17.47 -10.44 13.39
C HIS A 135 -16.71 -10.51 14.72
N MET A 136 -15.40 -10.23 14.70
CA MET A 136 -14.58 -10.17 15.92
C MET A 136 -15.05 -9.05 16.87
N GLU A 137 -15.44 -7.87 16.36
CA GLU A 137 -15.98 -6.78 17.18
C GLU A 137 -17.30 -7.16 17.85
N GLU A 138 -18.18 -7.87 17.16
CA GLU A 138 -19.44 -8.36 17.73
C GLU A 138 -19.21 -9.42 18.80
N ASN A 139 -18.29 -10.36 18.56
CA ASN A 139 -17.93 -11.38 19.54
C ASN A 139 -17.30 -10.77 20.80
N MET A 140 -16.46 -9.75 20.65
CA MET A 140 -15.87 -9.03 21.78
C MET A 140 -16.91 -8.31 22.65
N LYS A 141 -18.04 -7.84 22.10
CA LYS A 141 -19.11 -7.22 22.89
C LYS A 141 -19.80 -8.20 23.84
N ARG A 142 -19.69 -9.51 23.58
CA ARG A 142 -20.31 -10.58 24.37
C ARG A 142 -19.39 -11.12 25.47
N LEU A 143 -18.11 -10.76 25.45
CA LEU A 143 -17.11 -11.19 26.42
C LEU A 143 -17.07 -10.27 27.65
N ASP A 144 -16.71 -10.83 28.80
CA ASP A 144 -16.54 -10.08 30.04
C ASP A 144 -15.30 -9.19 29.99
N LYS A 145 -15.39 -8.01 30.62
CA LYS A 145 -14.35 -6.96 30.55
C LYS A 145 -13.02 -7.34 31.22
N GLU A 146 -13.04 -8.33 32.10
CA GLU A 146 -11.87 -8.77 32.88
C GLU A 146 -11.15 -9.98 32.24
N ASP A 147 -11.66 -10.50 31.10
CA ASP A 147 -11.03 -11.61 30.40
C ASP A 147 -9.79 -11.16 29.62
N LEU A 148 -8.67 -11.88 29.81
CA LEU A 148 -7.44 -11.69 29.04
C LEU A 148 -7.66 -11.90 27.55
N ARG A 149 -8.62 -12.76 27.16
CA ARG A 149 -8.99 -13.00 25.75
C ARG A 149 -9.47 -11.73 25.07
N LEU A 150 -10.23 -10.88 25.76
CA LEU A 150 -10.69 -9.60 25.23
C LEU A 150 -9.50 -8.67 24.90
N MET A 151 -8.50 -8.63 25.77
CA MET A 151 -7.28 -7.84 25.53
C MET A 151 -6.52 -8.35 24.31
N ILE A 152 -6.38 -9.67 24.15
CA ILE A 152 -5.67 -10.26 23.02
C ILE A 152 -6.41 -10.01 21.70
N HIS A 153 -7.74 -10.24 21.67
CA HIS A 153 -8.55 -9.96 20.48
C HIS A 153 -8.49 -8.48 20.09
N ARG A 154 -8.49 -7.56 21.06
CA ARG A 154 -8.35 -6.13 20.78
C ARG A 154 -7.01 -5.78 20.16
N MET A 155 -5.90 -6.29 20.71
CA MET A 155 -4.56 -6.06 20.16
C MET A 155 -4.44 -6.60 18.72
N GLU A 156 -5.01 -7.77 18.47
CA GLU A 156 -4.97 -8.36 17.13
C GLU A 156 -5.83 -7.58 16.13
N LEU A 157 -6.99 -7.11 16.56
CA LEU A 157 -7.87 -6.30 15.73
C LEU A 157 -7.20 -4.97 15.36
N ASP A 158 -6.49 -4.35 16.30
CA ASP A 158 -5.69 -3.15 16.04
C ASP A 158 -4.56 -3.44 15.03
N ARG A 159 -3.93 -4.63 15.09
CA ARG A 159 -2.91 -5.06 14.11
C ARG A 159 -3.51 -5.23 12.71
N ILE A 160 -4.64 -5.92 12.57
CA ILE A 160 -5.30 -6.15 11.26
C ILE A 160 -5.76 -4.81 10.68
N LYS A 161 -6.40 -3.96 11.49
CA LYS A 161 -6.80 -2.61 11.07
C LYS A 161 -5.61 -1.80 10.58
N TYR A 162 -4.48 -1.87 11.27
CA TYR A 162 -3.26 -1.20 10.85
C TYR A 162 -2.83 -1.67 9.46
N VAL A 163 -2.77 -2.97 9.19
CA VAL A 163 -2.35 -3.50 7.87
C VAL A 163 -3.26 -2.98 6.75
N ILE A 164 -4.59 -3.15 6.89
CA ILE A 164 -5.57 -2.70 5.88
C ILE A 164 -5.47 -1.19 5.66
N THR A 165 -5.39 -0.42 6.74
CA THR A 165 -5.33 1.05 6.63
C THR A 165 -4.05 1.50 5.92
N ASN A 166 -2.90 0.86 6.18
CA ASN A 166 -1.66 1.21 5.49
C ASN A 166 -1.66 0.79 4.02
N TYR A 167 -2.29 -0.34 3.68
CA TYR A 167 -2.52 -0.73 2.28
C TYR A 167 -3.34 0.33 1.54
N LEU A 168 -4.50 0.71 2.07
CA LEU A 168 -5.37 1.71 1.44
C LEU A 168 -4.71 3.09 1.37
N ARG A 169 -3.99 3.50 2.42
CA ARG A 169 -3.24 4.78 2.41
C ARG A 169 -2.15 4.81 1.36
N ALA A 170 -1.36 3.74 1.22
CA ALA A 170 -0.29 3.66 0.22
C ALA A 170 -0.87 3.78 -1.21
N ARG A 171 -2.04 3.19 -1.45
CA ARG A 171 -2.76 3.33 -2.72
C ARG A 171 -3.24 4.75 -2.97
N LEU A 172 -3.89 5.38 -2.00
CA LEU A 172 -4.35 6.76 -2.12
C LEU A 172 -3.20 7.72 -2.39
N GLU A 173 -2.06 7.58 -1.71
CA GLU A 173 -0.87 8.40 -1.94
C GLU A 173 -0.37 8.29 -3.40
N LYS A 174 -0.38 7.09 -3.97
CA LYS A 174 -0.04 6.87 -5.38
C LYS A 174 -1.08 7.45 -6.34
N ILE A 175 -2.37 7.32 -6.01
CA ILE A 175 -3.47 7.87 -6.81
C ILE A 175 -3.37 9.39 -6.85
N GLU A 176 -3.09 10.05 -5.73
CA GLU A 176 -2.88 11.51 -5.66
C GLU A 176 -1.64 11.94 -6.45
N LYS A 177 -0.55 11.15 -6.40
CA LYS A 177 0.70 11.49 -7.08
C LYS A 177 0.64 11.30 -8.60
N TYR A 178 -0.04 10.25 -9.06
CA TYR A 178 -0.07 9.84 -10.47
C TYR A 178 -1.48 9.94 -11.08
N THR A 179 -2.34 10.83 -10.58
CA THR A 179 -3.78 10.88 -10.92
C THR A 179 -4.06 10.90 -12.43
N ILE A 180 -3.45 11.84 -13.15
CA ILE A 180 -3.67 12.01 -14.60
C ILE A 180 -3.23 10.76 -15.37
N HIS A 181 -2.05 10.24 -15.02
CA HIS A 181 -1.50 9.05 -15.65
C HIS A 181 -2.40 7.82 -15.42
N ILE A 182 -2.83 7.61 -14.19
CA ILE A 182 -3.71 6.49 -13.83
C ILE A 182 -5.05 6.59 -14.54
N LEU A 183 -5.69 7.77 -14.57
CA LEU A 183 -6.97 7.97 -15.25
C LEU A 183 -6.88 7.72 -16.76
N SER A 184 -5.77 8.12 -17.40
CA SER A 184 -5.55 7.85 -18.83
C SER A 184 -5.36 6.35 -19.14
N GLN A 185 -4.66 5.62 -18.26
CA GLN A 185 -4.52 4.18 -18.38
C GLN A 185 -5.87 3.48 -18.15
N GLU A 186 -6.62 3.90 -17.15
CA GLU A 186 -7.92 3.29 -16.82
C GLU A 186 -8.95 3.50 -17.93
N ALA A 187 -8.89 4.62 -18.65
CA ALA A 187 -9.71 4.85 -19.84
C ALA A 187 -9.35 3.91 -21.03
N THR A 188 -8.14 3.36 -21.03
CA THR A 188 -7.65 2.44 -22.07
C THR A 188 -7.94 0.96 -21.71
N ARG A 189 -8.02 0.64 -20.42
CA ARG A 189 -8.28 -0.72 -19.92
C ARG A 189 -9.74 -1.12 -20.12
N SER A 190 -9.98 -2.43 -20.22
CA SER A 190 -11.33 -3.00 -20.23
C SER A 190 -11.94 -2.95 -18.82
N SER A 191 -13.28 -2.99 -18.72
CA SER A 191 -14.00 -2.94 -17.44
C SER A 191 -13.70 -4.13 -16.51
N GLU A 192 -13.12 -5.21 -17.02
CA GLU A 192 -12.78 -6.43 -16.27
C GLU A 192 -11.36 -6.41 -15.70
N GLU A 193 -10.49 -5.53 -16.22
CA GLU A 193 -9.09 -5.39 -15.80
C GLU A 193 -8.83 -4.05 -15.06
N CYS A 194 -9.87 -3.49 -14.44
CA CYS A 194 -9.76 -2.25 -13.69
C CYS A 194 -8.85 -2.42 -12.46
N TYR A 195 -7.84 -1.56 -12.35
CA TYR A 195 -6.90 -1.60 -11.21
C TYR A 195 -7.45 -0.84 -9.99
N LEU A 196 -8.41 0.04 -10.23
CA LEU A 196 -9.02 0.89 -9.22
C LEU A 196 -10.40 0.35 -8.84
N THR A 197 -10.75 0.53 -7.57
CA THR A 197 -12.15 0.37 -7.15
C THR A 197 -13.01 1.54 -7.64
N VAL A 198 -14.33 1.35 -7.66
CA VAL A 198 -15.30 2.41 -8.02
C VAL A 198 -15.11 3.65 -7.14
N ALA A 199 -14.87 3.44 -5.84
CA ALA A 199 -14.63 4.53 -4.89
C ALA A 199 -13.31 5.27 -5.17
N GLU A 200 -12.23 4.54 -5.45
CA GLU A 200 -10.93 5.13 -5.83
C GLU A 200 -11.02 5.92 -7.14
N LEU A 201 -11.75 5.40 -8.12
CA LEU A 201 -11.96 6.06 -9.41
C LEU A 201 -12.79 7.35 -9.26
N GLN A 202 -13.82 7.33 -8.43
CA GLN A 202 -14.59 8.54 -8.10
C GLN A 202 -13.69 9.58 -7.42
N PHE A 203 -12.90 9.16 -6.42
CA PHE A 203 -11.95 10.03 -5.72
C PHE A 203 -10.94 10.66 -6.69
N ALA A 204 -10.35 9.88 -7.60
CA ALA A 204 -9.39 10.38 -8.57
C ALA A 204 -10.00 11.44 -9.51
N LYS A 205 -11.25 11.24 -9.96
CA LYS A 205 -11.97 12.21 -10.81
C LYS A 205 -12.29 13.50 -10.06
N GLU A 206 -12.78 13.39 -8.83
CA GLU A 206 -13.07 14.54 -7.96
C GLU A 206 -11.79 15.32 -7.64
N PHE A 207 -10.70 14.63 -7.33
CA PHE A 207 -9.39 15.22 -7.06
C PHE A 207 -8.87 16.02 -8.26
N LEU A 208 -8.93 15.45 -9.46
CA LEU A 208 -8.52 16.16 -10.68
C LEU A 208 -9.38 17.41 -10.93
N ALA A 209 -10.71 17.31 -10.80
CA ALA A 209 -11.61 18.45 -10.96
C ALA A 209 -11.33 19.57 -9.93
N ASN A 210 -11.03 19.19 -8.69
CA ASN A 210 -10.67 20.14 -7.63
C ASN A 210 -9.34 20.84 -7.92
N ILE A 211 -8.33 20.10 -8.39
CA ILE A 211 -7.05 20.68 -8.84
C ILE A 211 -7.28 21.67 -9.98
N GLU A 212 -8.04 21.30 -11.00
CA GLU A 212 -8.34 22.19 -12.11
C GLU A 212 -9.03 23.47 -11.65
N MET A 213 -10.01 23.36 -10.75
CA MET A 213 -10.73 24.50 -10.19
C MET A 213 -9.80 25.41 -9.38
N LEU A 214 -8.92 24.83 -8.58
CA LEU A 214 -7.92 25.56 -7.80
C LEU A 214 -6.97 26.36 -8.71
N PHE A 215 -6.39 25.71 -9.73
CA PHE A 215 -5.50 26.37 -10.68
C PHE A 215 -6.22 27.46 -11.48
N LYS A 216 -7.46 27.20 -11.91
CA LYS A 216 -8.30 28.18 -12.60
C LYS A 216 -8.51 29.43 -11.75
N THR A 217 -8.89 29.25 -10.49
CA THR A 217 -9.22 30.34 -9.57
C THR A 217 -8.00 31.15 -9.15
N ILE A 218 -6.86 30.49 -8.88
CA ILE A 218 -5.67 31.17 -8.35
C ILE A 218 -4.86 31.87 -9.45
N ALA A 219 -4.62 31.18 -10.57
CA ALA A 219 -3.60 31.60 -11.53
C ALA A 219 -4.13 31.77 -12.95
N LEU A 220 -4.84 30.77 -13.51
CA LEU A 220 -5.14 30.76 -14.94
C LEU A 220 -6.08 31.89 -15.36
N GLN A 221 -7.02 32.31 -14.52
CA GLN A 221 -7.89 33.47 -14.80
C GLN A 221 -7.11 34.79 -14.97
N HIS A 222 -5.93 34.89 -14.38
CA HIS A 222 -5.08 36.08 -14.42
C HIS A 222 -3.97 35.99 -15.48
N MET A 223 -3.78 34.84 -16.11
CA MET A 223 -2.80 34.66 -17.19
C MET A 223 -3.34 35.17 -18.53
N PRO A 224 -2.46 35.59 -19.46
CA PRO A 224 -2.88 35.93 -20.82
C PRO A 224 -3.45 34.71 -21.55
N GLY A 225 -4.39 34.93 -22.49
CA GLY A 225 -5.28 33.92 -23.09
C GLY A 225 -4.64 32.59 -23.51
N ASN A 226 -3.40 32.62 -23.99
CA ASN A 226 -2.68 31.42 -24.44
C ASN A 226 -2.26 30.47 -23.29
N PHE A 227 -2.22 30.96 -22.05
CA PHE A 227 -1.83 30.20 -20.86
C PHE A 227 -3.01 29.99 -19.88
N GLN A 228 -4.25 30.32 -20.29
CA GLN A 228 -5.43 30.11 -19.45
C GLN A 228 -5.93 28.66 -19.48
N THR A 229 -5.44 27.85 -20.43
CA THR A 229 -5.80 26.45 -20.57
C THR A 229 -5.04 25.60 -19.55
N PHE A 230 -5.73 24.65 -18.92
CA PHE A 230 -5.11 23.68 -18.03
C PHE A 230 -4.39 22.62 -18.86
N GLU A 231 -3.05 22.67 -18.88
CA GLU A 231 -2.23 21.73 -19.63
C GLU A 231 -2.07 20.40 -18.88
N VAL A 232 -2.88 19.41 -19.25
CA VAL A 232 -2.88 18.08 -18.62
C VAL A 232 -1.58 17.32 -18.87
N ASP A 233 -1.02 17.42 -20.08
CA ASP A 233 0.16 16.64 -20.49
C ASP A 233 1.44 17.09 -19.78
N THR A 234 1.62 18.39 -19.54
CA THR A 234 2.81 18.94 -18.85
C THR A 234 2.78 18.67 -17.36
N LEU A 235 1.59 18.58 -16.77
CA LEU A 235 1.37 18.25 -15.36
C LEU A 235 1.33 16.73 -15.09
N THR A 236 1.35 15.90 -16.14
CA THR A 236 1.29 14.44 -15.99
C THR A 236 2.58 13.92 -15.37
N VAL A 237 2.52 13.55 -14.09
CA VAL A 237 3.59 12.82 -13.41
C VAL A 237 3.45 11.33 -13.75
N LYS A 238 4.53 10.70 -14.22
CA LYS A 238 4.57 9.27 -14.54
C LYS A 238 5.41 8.49 -13.52
N PRO A 239 5.04 7.24 -13.20
CA PRO A 239 5.84 6.38 -12.34
C PRO A 239 7.16 6.00 -13.04
N ASN A 240 8.23 5.86 -12.27
CA ASN A 240 9.53 5.45 -12.80
C ASN A 240 9.62 3.91 -12.82
N LEU A 241 9.32 3.31 -13.97
CA LEU A 241 9.38 1.85 -14.15
C LEU A 241 10.82 1.30 -14.20
N GLN A 242 11.83 2.15 -14.36
CA GLN A 242 13.24 1.74 -14.37
C GLN A 242 13.86 1.76 -12.95
N ALA A 243 13.05 2.00 -11.92
CA ALA A 243 13.51 1.94 -10.54
C ALA A 243 13.95 0.51 -10.18
N TYR A 244 15.08 0.39 -9.49
CA TYR A 244 15.55 -0.88 -8.95
C TYR A 244 14.75 -1.23 -7.71
N VAL A 245 14.21 -2.45 -7.67
CA VAL A 245 13.45 -2.99 -6.55
C VAL A 245 14.12 -4.25 -6.01
N PHE A 246 14.04 -4.43 -4.70
CA PHE A 246 14.43 -5.68 -4.07
C PHE A 246 13.26 -6.66 -4.17
N LEU A 247 13.54 -7.86 -4.65
CA LEU A 247 12.54 -8.88 -4.83
C LEU A 247 13.00 -10.21 -4.24
N ARG A 248 12.03 -11.00 -3.82
CA ARG A 248 12.20 -12.39 -3.39
C ARG A 248 11.30 -13.26 -4.25
N ALA A 249 11.88 -14.28 -4.87
CA ALA A 249 11.13 -15.23 -5.66
C ALA A 249 10.32 -16.16 -4.75
N ASN A 250 9.03 -16.33 -5.04
CA ASN A 250 8.21 -17.36 -4.40
C ASN A 250 8.37 -18.67 -5.19
N ASP A 251 8.27 -18.58 -6.52
CA ASP A 251 8.38 -19.71 -7.45
C ASP A 251 9.68 -19.69 -8.26
N ARG A 252 9.97 -20.82 -8.91
CA ARG A 252 11.06 -20.91 -9.88
C ARG A 252 10.65 -20.25 -11.18
N ILE A 253 11.36 -19.21 -11.59
CA ILE A 253 11.09 -18.46 -12.82
C ILE A 253 12.40 -18.37 -13.61
N ASN A 254 12.39 -18.86 -14.84
CA ASN A 254 13.59 -18.86 -15.69
C ASN A 254 13.48 -17.80 -16.78
N GLY A 255 14.62 -17.28 -17.23
CA GLY A 255 14.70 -16.47 -18.45
C GLY A 255 14.17 -15.04 -18.32
N ILE A 256 14.39 -14.35 -17.19
CA ILE A 256 14.03 -12.93 -17.08
C ILE A 256 15.09 -12.10 -17.81
N ILE A 257 14.66 -11.39 -18.85
CA ILE A 257 15.52 -10.50 -19.64
C ILE A 257 15.49 -9.11 -19.00
N VAL A 258 16.64 -8.65 -18.51
CA VAL A 258 16.76 -7.30 -17.94
C VAL A 258 17.08 -6.28 -19.03
N PRO A 259 16.24 -5.24 -19.24
CA PRO A 259 16.50 -4.24 -20.25
C PRO A 259 17.74 -3.41 -19.88
N GLY A 260 18.78 -3.49 -20.72
CA GLY A 260 20.01 -2.69 -20.62
C GLY A 260 21.27 -3.46 -20.20
N SER A 261 21.16 -4.71 -19.77
CA SER A 261 22.28 -5.60 -19.49
C SER A 261 22.35 -6.68 -20.58
N MET A 262 23.21 -6.48 -21.58
CA MET A 262 23.64 -7.43 -22.63
C MET A 262 22.96 -8.82 -22.64
N ASP A 263 21.66 -8.89 -22.95
CA ASP A 263 20.85 -10.11 -23.03
C ASP A 263 21.16 -11.16 -21.93
N GLU A 264 21.42 -10.70 -20.70
CA GLU A 264 21.63 -11.59 -19.56
C GLU A 264 20.27 -12.08 -19.05
N GLU A 265 19.99 -13.35 -19.34
CA GLU A 265 18.85 -14.08 -18.75
C GLU A 265 19.19 -14.43 -17.30
N ILE A 266 18.35 -13.95 -16.38
CA ILE A 266 18.47 -14.26 -14.95
C ILE A 266 17.41 -15.29 -14.58
N ASP A 267 17.86 -16.42 -14.04
CA ASP A 267 16.99 -17.43 -13.44
C ASP A 267 16.81 -17.14 -11.94
N LEU A 268 15.55 -17.13 -11.51
CA LEU A 268 15.16 -16.96 -10.12
C LEU A 268 14.83 -18.31 -9.50
N GLU A 269 15.62 -18.70 -8.51
CA GLU A 269 15.34 -19.87 -7.67
C GLU A 269 14.44 -19.49 -6.49
N PRO A 270 13.53 -20.37 -6.04
CA PRO A 270 12.57 -20.07 -4.99
C PRO A 270 13.28 -19.69 -3.68
N GLY A 271 12.84 -18.59 -3.07
CA GLY A 271 13.43 -18.04 -1.86
C GLY A 271 14.69 -17.20 -2.04
N SER A 272 15.27 -17.13 -3.24
CA SER A 272 16.41 -16.25 -3.54
C SER A 272 15.99 -14.78 -3.61
N GLN A 273 16.92 -13.87 -3.30
CA GLN A 273 16.70 -12.42 -3.29
C GLN A 273 17.57 -11.75 -4.34
N HIS A 274 16.98 -10.86 -5.13
CA HIS A 274 17.65 -10.20 -6.24
C HIS A 274 17.27 -8.73 -6.30
N ILE A 275 18.09 -7.93 -6.98
CA ILE A 275 17.83 -6.52 -7.26
C ILE A 275 17.72 -6.38 -8.77
N ILE A 276 16.53 -6.05 -9.26
CA ILE A 276 16.24 -5.95 -10.69
C ILE A 276 15.44 -4.67 -10.95
N GLN A 277 15.50 -4.15 -12.17
CA GLN A 277 14.61 -3.05 -12.59
C GLN A 277 13.16 -3.51 -12.60
N TYR A 278 12.27 -2.67 -12.06
CA TYR A 278 10.85 -3.00 -11.94
C TYR A 278 10.18 -3.34 -13.28
N SER A 279 10.58 -2.68 -14.38
CA SER A 279 10.06 -2.92 -15.72
C SER A 279 10.16 -4.37 -16.19
N ALA A 280 11.21 -5.10 -15.79
CA ALA A 280 11.40 -6.51 -16.16
C ALA A 280 10.54 -7.47 -15.33
N VAL A 281 10.11 -7.05 -14.14
CA VAL A 281 9.43 -7.91 -13.15
C VAL A 281 8.00 -7.48 -12.85
N ALA A 282 7.50 -6.42 -13.51
CA ALA A 282 6.18 -5.85 -13.27
C ALA A 282 5.06 -6.89 -13.43
N ASP A 283 5.14 -7.71 -14.47
CA ASP A 283 4.13 -8.75 -14.75
C ASP A 283 4.23 -9.91 -13.76
N LEU A 284 5.45 -10.25 -13.33
CA LEU A 284 5.69 -11.28 -12.31
C LEU A 284 5.11 -10.87 -10.95
N VAL A 285 5.25 -9.59 -10.58
CA VAL A 285 4.65 -9.03 -9.36
C VAL A 285 3.12 -9.04 -9.44
N LYS A 286 2.54 -8.75 -10.61
CA LYS A 286 1.07 -8.80 -10.82
C LYS A 286 0.53 -10.24 -10.72
N SER A 287 1.29 -11.21 -11.22
CA SER A 287 0.95 -12.63 -11.15
C SER A 287 1.11 -13.24 -9.76
N GLY A 288 1.86 -12.60 -8.84
CA GLY A 288 2.13 -13.11 -7.49
C GLY A 288 3.31 -14.09 -7.38
N ALA A 289 3.99 -14.39 -8.49
CA ALA A 289 5.15 -15.29 -8.51
C ALA A 289 6.38 -14.72 -7.78
N VAL A 290 6.41 -13.39 -7.59
CA VAL A 290 7.48 -12.65 -6.93
C VAL A 290 6.89 -11.65 -5.94
N LYS A 291 7.55 -11.52 -4.78
CA LYS A 291 7.23 -10.49 -3.78
C LYS A 291 8.32 -9.46 -3.64
N LEU A 292 7.93 -8.22 -3.36
CA LEU A 292 8.84 -7.11 -3.09
C LEU A 292 9.15 -7.04 -1.58
N ILE A 293 10.39 -6.63 -1.25
CA ILE A 293 10.90 -6.58 0.14
C ILE A 293 11.52 -5.23 0.48
#